data_AF-A0ABC8URH3-F1
#
_entry.id   AF-A0ABC8URH3-F1
#
_cell.length_a   1.000
_cell.length_b   1.000
_cell.length_c   1.000
_cell.angle_alpha   90.00
_cell.angle_beta   90.00
_cell.angle_gamma   90.00
#
_symmetry.space_group_name_H-M   'P 1'
#
loop_
_entity.id
_entity.type
_entity.pdbx_description
1 polymer ?
#
loop_
_entity_poly.entity_id
_entity_poly.type
_entity_poly.pdbx_seq_one_letter_code
_entity_poly.pdbx_strand_id
1 'polypeptide(L)'
;VITRVNYGQSVSISGLAGAVSLAGSGGGLWSIEGGNWQMAFGLINHSNVELHLHEEIESISYVGNLYELNSTRGNNYRCEVTVVATPLDELNIRFIPAISIPERKLQHTHVTFVRGLLNPAYFGLDSVSDIPELVGTIEAPDLPFTSISVLKQHSANDMTCKIFSHEPMADALLDHIFRYSSELAHNCQLLEARVMIYHFVGCIAI
;
A
#
# COMPACT_ATOMS: atom_id res chain seq x y z
N VAL A 1 2.51 16.75 -9.71
CA VAL A 1 3.61 16.06 -8.99
C VAL A 1 3.08 15.28 -7.80
N ILE A 2 2.44 15.92 -6.81
CA ILE A 2 2.07 15.25 -5.56
C ILE A 2 1.10 14.06 -5.71
N THR A 3 0.09 14.15 -6.59
CA THR A 3 -0.84 13.05 -6.87
C THR A 3 -0.12 11.83 -7.46
N ARG A 4 0.93 12.07 -8.26
CA ARG A 4 1.74 11.03 -8.89
C ARG A 4 2.64 10.33 -7.88
N VAL A 5 3.21 11.07 -6.94
CA VAL A 5 4.08 10.54 -5.88
C VAL A 5 3.27 9.76 -4.83
N ASN A 6 2.09 10.26 -4.43
CA ASN A 6 1.31 9.65 -3.35
C ASN A 6 0.35 8.56 -3.81
N TYR A 7 -0.19 8.66 -5.03
CA TYR A 7 -1.23 7.75 -5.53
C TYR A 7 -0.94 7.18 -6.92
N GLY A 8 0.26 7.41 -7.46
CA GLY A 8 0.61 6.93 -8.80
C GLY A 8 -0.25 7.52 -9.92
N GLN A 9 -1.01 8.60 -9.66
CA GLN A 9 -2.06 9.05 -10.56
C GLN A 9 -1.85 10.48 -11.06
N SER A 10 -2.36 10.73 -12.27
CA SER A 10 -2.46 12.06 -12.84
C SER A 10 -3.40 12.98 -12.03
N VAL A 11 -3.47 14.24 -12.44
CA VAL A 11 -4.38 15.24 -11.85
C VAL A 11 -5.86 14.95 -12.12
N SER A 12 -6.18 13.94 -12.92
CA SER A 12 -7.55 13.45 -13.16
C SER A 12 -8.13 12.62 -12.01
N ILE A 13 -7.38 12.41 -10.92
CA ILE A 13 -7.87 11.73 -9.71
C ILE A 13 -9.05 12.50 -9.09
N SER A 14 -9.86 11.83 -8.26
CA SER A 14 -10.96 12.49 -7.55
C SER A 14 -10.47 13.69 -6.73
N GLY A 15 -11.28 14.75 -6.66
CA GLY A 15 -10.90 15.99 -5.96
C GLY A 15 -10.55 15.76 -4.48
N LEU A 16 -11.25 14.84 -3.80
CA LEU A 16 -10.95 14.46 -2.42
C LEU A 16 -9.58 13.79 -2.30
N ALA A 17 -9.29 12.79 -3.13
CA ALA A 17 -7.99 12.11 -3.10
C ALA A 17 -6.85 13.06 -3.51
N GLY A 18 -7.10 13.96 -4.47
CA GLY A 18 -6.20 15.06 -4.80
C GLY A 18 -5.91 15.97 -3.60
N ALA A 19 -6.94 16.38 -2.85
CA ALA A 19 -6.78 17.19 -1.64
C ALA A 19 -6.00 16.45 -0.54
N VAL A 20 -6.31 15.16 -0.30
CA VAL A 20 -5.56 14.34 0.67
C VAL A 20 -4.10 14.21 0.26
N SER A 21 -3.81 14.10 -1.05
CA SER A 21 -2.42 14.03 -1.53
C SER A 21 -1.61 15.27 -1.12
N LEU A 22 -2.24 16.46 -1.05
CA LEU A 22 -1.58 17.69 -0.63
C LEU A 22 -1.22 17.69 0.86
N ALA A 23 -1.98 17.00 1.70
CA ALA A 23 -1.66 16.90 3.13
C ALA A 23 -0.27 16.26 3.36
N GLY A 24 0.13 15.33 2.49
CA GLY A 24 1.45 14.71 2.50
C GLY A 24 2.55 15.50 1.78
N SER A 25 2.28 16.71 1.26
CA SER A 25 3.26 17.51 0.49
C SER A 25 4.06 18.51 1.33
N GLY A 26 3.62 18.76 2.57
CA GLY A 26 4.29 19.69 3.47
C GLY A 26 5.46 19.05 4.23
N GLY A 27 6.33 19.89 4.79
CA GLY A 27 7.28 19.46 5.81
C GLY A 27 6.58 19.14 7.14
N GLY A 28 7.26 18.44 8.04
CA GLY A 28 6.72 18.09 9.36
C GLY A 28 5.82 16.85 9.36
N LEU A 29 6.05 15.92 8.43
CA LEU A 29 5.49 14.57 8.50
C LEU A 29 6.25 13.76 9.57
N TRP A 30 5.52 12.87 10.24
CA TRP A 30 6.07 12.02 11.30
C TRP A 30 5.77 10.55 10.99
N SER A 31 6.65 9.68 11.45
CA SER A 31 6.43 8.24 11.46
C SER A 31 6.66 7.69 12.86
N ILE A 32 5.99 6.59 13.20
CA ILE A 32 6.23 5.90 14.46
C ILE A 32 7.64 5.29 14.43
N GLU A 33 8.42 5.52 15.48
CA GLU A 33 9.72 4.88 15.65
C GLU A 33 9.54 3.35 15.73
N GLY A 34 10.24 2.61 14.87
CA GLY A 34 10.03 1.16 14.70
C GLY A 34 8.87 0.77 13.78
N GLY A 35 8.20 1.73 13.14
CA GLY A 35 7.27 1.53 12.03
C GLY A 35 5.80 1.74 12.36
N ASN A 36 5.05 2.24 11.37
CA ASN A 36 3.62 2.59 11.51
C ASN A 36 2.70 1.38 11.82
N TRP A 37 3.15 0.16 11.56
CA TRP A 37 2.41 -1.08 11.88
C TRP A 37 2.04 -1.19 13.37
N GLN A 38 2.86 -0.58 14.24
CA GLN A 38 2.63 -0.55 15.68
C GLN A 38 1.30 0.11 16.05
N MET A 39 0.78 1.02 15.22
CA MET A 39 -0.53 1.64 15.44
C MET A 39 -1.64 0.58 15.38
N ALA A 40 -1.69 -0.21 14.31
CA ALA A 40 -2.68 -1.27 14.14
C ALA A 40 -2.55 -2.34 15.24
N PHE A 41 -1.32 -2.78 15.46
CA PHE A 41 -1.00 -3.82 16.43
C PHE A 41 -1.36 -3.37 17.86
N GLY A 42 -1.05 -2.11 18.19
CA GLY A 42 -1.43 -1.50 19.46
C GLY A 42 -2.94 -1.46 19.63
N LEU A 43 -3.70 -1.02 18.62
CA LEU A 43 -5.16 -0.99 18.67
C LEU A 43 -5.77 -2.37 18.90
N ILE A 44 -5.30 -3.39 18.18
CA ILE A 44 -5.74 -4.79 18.35
C ILE A 44 -5.48 -5.25 19.78
N ASN A 45 -4.26 -5.07 20.29
CA ASN A 45 -3.88 -5.53 21.64
C ASN A 45 -4.58 -4.79 22.78
N HIS A 46 -5.02 -3.54 22.56
CA HIS A 46 -5.78 -2.77 23.56
C HIS A 46 -7.29 -3.00 23.45
N SER A 47 -7.74 -3.73 22.42
CA SER A 47 -9.15 -4.06 22.21
C SER A 47 -9.44 -5.48 22.68
N ASN A 48 -10.64 -5.71 23.21
CA ASN A 48 -11.09 -7.07 23.55
C ASN A 48 -11.64 -7.77 22.30
N VAL A 49 -10.73 -8.17 21.40
CA VAL A 49 -11.08 -8.76 20.10
C VAL A 49 -10.42 -10.12 19.91
N GLU A 50 -11.06 -10.97 19.12
CA GLU A 50 -10.45 -12.19 18.60
C GLU A 50 -9.92 -11.94 17.19
N LEU A 51 -8.64 -12.18 16.98
CA LEU A 51 -7.98 -11.98 15.68
C LEU A 51 -7.83 -13.32 14.95
N HIS A 52 -8.58 -13.48 13.86
CA HIS A 52 -8.47 -14.63 12.97
C HIS A 52 -7.55 -14.29 11.79
N LEU A 53 -6.36 -14.89 11.77
CA LEU A 53 -5.40 -14.73 10.67
C LEU A 53 -5.47 -15.92 9.71
N HIS A 54 -5.06 -15.69 8.45
CA HIS A 54 -5.05 -16.70 7.39
C HIS A 54 -6.43 -17.32 7.14
N GLU A 55 -7.46 -16.49 7.26
CA GLU A 55 -8.87 -16.84 7.15
C GLU A 55 -9.59 -15.73 6.40
N GLU A 56 -10.36 -16.12 5.37
CA GLU A 56 -11.12 -15.18 4.54
C GLU A 56 -12.61 -15.48 4.68
N ILE A 57 -13.45 -14.45 4.55
CA ILE A 57 -14.90 -14.59 4.62
C ILE A 57 -15.44 -14.80 3.21
N GLU A 58 -16.08 -15.95 2.98
CA GLU A 58 -16.65 -16.32 1.68
C GLU A 58 -18.07 -15.77 1.50
N SER A 59 -18.83 -15.71 2.60
CA SER A 59 -20.21 -15.21 2.54
C SER A 59 -20.66 -14.56 3.83
N ILE A 60 -21.57 -13.60 3.68
CA ILE A 60 -22.19 -12.84 4.76
C ILE A 60 -23.70 -12.91 4.53
N SER A 61 -24.42 -13.50 5.48
CA SER A 61 -25.86 -13.74 5.38
C SER A 61 -26.61 -13.07 6.52
N TYR A 62 -27.66 -12.32 6.23
CA TYR A 62 -28.56 -11.77 7.24
C TYR A 62 -29.64 -12.79 7.60
N VAL A 63 -29.56 -13.33 8.81
CA VAL A 63 -30.45 -14.37 9.34
C VAL A 63 -31.32 -13.76 10.44
N GLY A 64 -32.33 -13.00 10.02
CA GLY A 64 -33.33 -12.43 10.93
C GLY A 64 -32.84 -11.20 11.69
N ASN A 65 -32.07 -11.39 12.75
CA ASN A 65 -31.53 -10.32 13.61
C ASN A 65 -29.99 -10.33 13.70
N LEU A 66 -29.34 -11.32 13.09
CA LEU A 66 -27.89 -11.51 13.14
C LEU A 66 -27.35 -11.67 11.72
N TYR A 67 -26.09 -11.30 11.54
CA TYR A 67 -25.27 -11.68 10.42
C TYR A 67 -24.53 -12.97 10.72
N GLU A 68 -24.52 -13.86 9.73
CA GLU A 68 -23.78 -15.11 9.73
C GLU A 68 -22.67 -15.04 8.67
N LEU A 69 -21.43 -15.18 9.12
CA LEU A 69 -20.24 -15.12 8.27
C LEU A 69 -19.66 -16.52 8.15
N ASN A 70 -19.54 -17.01 6.91
CA ASN A 70 -18.86 -18.28 6.64
C ASN A 70 -17.47 -18.01 6.09
N SER A 71 -16.48 -18.72 6.63
CA SER A 71 -15.08 -18.55 6.24
C SER A 71 -14.55 -19.68 5.37
N THR A 72 -13.44 -19.42 4.68
CA THR A 72 -12.68 -20.40 3.89
C THR A 72 -12.14 -21.56 4.73
N ARG A 73 -12.13 -21.42 6.06
CA ARG A 73 -11.74 -22.49 7.00
C ARG A 73 -12.91 -23.34 7.47
N GLY A 74 -14.12 -23.07 6.99
CA GLY A 74 -15.34 -23.73 7.42
C GLY A 74 -15.86 -23.25 8.78
N ASN A 75 -15.32 -22.14 9.31
CA ASN A 75 -15.84 -21.51 10.51
C ASN A 75 -17.11 -20.72 10.18
N ASN A 76 -17.96 -20.59 11.19
CA ASN A 76 -19.19 -19.84 11.12
C ASN A 76 -19.27 -18.88 12.32
N TYR A 77 -19.36 -17.58 12.03
CA TYR A 77 -19.43 -16.54 13.05
C TYR A 77 -20.78 -15.85 12.99
N ARG A 78 -21.37 -15.58 14.15
CA ARG A 78 -22.63 -14.86 14.27
C ARG A 78 -22.42 -13.56 15.01
N CYS A 79 -22.87 -12.45 14.42
CA CYS A 79 -22.76 -11.14 15.03
C CYS A 79 -23.96 -10.25 14.71
N GLU A 80 -24.26 -9.31 15.61
CA GLU A 80 -25.32 -8.32 15.41
C GLU A 80 -24.92 -7.29 14.35
N VAL A 81 -23.63 -6.95 14.30
CA VAL A 81 -23.07 -5.99 13.35
C VAL A 81 -21.85 -6.58 12.66
N THR A 82 -21.82 -6.44 11.33
CA THR A 82 -20.67 -6.80 10.50
C THR A 82 -20.14 -5.56 9.80
N VAL A 83 -18.84 -5.29 9.97
CA VAL A 83 -18.15 -4.20 9.27
C VAL A 83 -17.24 -4.81 8.23
N VAL A 84 -17.40 -4.37 6.97
CA VAL A 84 -16.58 -4.79 5.84
C VAL A 84 -15.62 -3.66 5.48
N ALA A 85 -14.34 -3.86 5.78
CA ALA A 85 -13.24 -2.93 5.49
C ALA A 85 -12.21 -3.52 4.50
N THR A 86 -12.57 -4.61 3.82
CA THR A 86 -11.73 -5.19 2.75
C THR A 86 -12.09 -4.59 1.38
N PRO A 87 -11.16 -4.48 0.42
CA PRO A 87 -11.44 -4.06 -0.94
C PRO A 87 -12.34 -5.08 -1.64
N LEU A 88 -13.61 -4.72 -1.77
CA LEU A 88 -14.63 -5.58 -2.38
C LEU A 88 -14.41 -5.85 -3.88
N ASP A 89 -13.50 -5.14 -4.54
CA ASP A 89 -13.22 -5.32 -5.98
C ASP A 89 -12.26 -6.50 -6.25
N GLU A 90 -11.64 -7.07 -5.20
CA GLU A 90 -10.63 -8.12 -5.30
C GLU A 90 -11.05 -9.44 -4.64
N LEU A 91 -12.16 -9.40 -3.91
CA LEU A 91 -12.68 -10.55 -3.17
C LEU A 91 -14.09 -10.87 -3.63
N ASN A 92 -14.38 -12.16 -3.71
CA ASN A 92 -15.69 -12.67 -4.11
C ASN A 92 -16.56 -12.99 -2.89
N ILE A 93 -16.81 -11.99 -2.03
CA ILE A 93 -17.68 -12.16 -0.87
C ILE A 93 -19.14 -12.21 -1.34
N ARG A 94 -19.84 -13.31 -1.04
CA ARG A 94 -21.25 -13.46 -1.35
C ARG A 94 -22.12 -12.85 -0.25
N PHE A 95 -22.84 -11.79 -0.57
CA PHE A 95 -23.82 -11.16 0.33
C PHE A 95 -25.23 -11.76 0.14
N ILE A 96 -25.90 -12.06 1.25
CA ILE A 96 -27.26 -12.60 1.27
C ILE A 96 -28.08 -11.78 2.29
N PRO A 97 -29.08 -10.98 1.87
CA PRO A 97 -29.47 -10.72 0.49
C PRO A 97 -28.36 -10.01 -0.29
N ALA A 98 -28.42 -10.12 -1.62
CA ALA A 98 -27.44 -9.46 -2.49
C ALA A 98 -27.49 -7.94 -2.30
N ILE A 99 -26.31 -7.31 -2.27
CA ILE A 99 -26.16 -5.86 -2.20
C ILE A 99 -25.63 -5.32 -3.53
N SER A 100 -26.02 -4.10 -3.88
CA SER A 100 -25.45 -3.41 -5.03
C SER A 100 -24.23 -2.62 -4.59
N ILE A 101 -23.06 -3.02 -5.09
CA ILE A 101 -21.80 -2.30 -4.87
C ILE A 101 -21.49 -1.55 -6.18
N PRO A 102 -21.31 -0.22 -6.14
CA PRO A 102 -20.90 0.53 -7.33
C PRO A 102 -19.57 0.01 -7.87
N GLU A 103 -19.46 -0.05 -9.20
CA GLU A 103 -18.20 -0.39 -9.86
C GLU A 103 -17.13 0.63 -9.46
N ARG A 104 -15.95 0.12 -9.06
CA ARG A 104 -14.80 0.92 -8.66
C ARG A 104 -13.57 0.37 -9.36
N LYS A 105 -12.74 1.27 -9.86
CA LYS A 105 -11.44 0.90 -10.42
C LYS A 105 -10.39 1.08 -9.34
N LEU A 106 -10.01 -0.02 -8.70
CA LEU A 106 -8.87 -0.02 -7.79
C LEU A 106 -7.58 0.18 -8.60
N GLN A 107 -6.66 0.96 -8.03
CA GLN A 107 -5.33 1.20 -8.60
C GLN A 107 -4.32 0.60 -7.64
N HIS A 108 -3.50 -0.32 -8.15
CA HIS A 108 -2.41 -0.88 -7.39
C HIS A 108 -1.19 0.01 -7.51
N THR A 109 -0.51 0.22 -6.39
CA THR A 109 0.79 0.85 -6.35
C THR A 109 1.73 -0.06 -5.59
N HIS A 110 2.80 -0.44 -6.27
CA HIS A 110 3.86 -1.25 -5.72
C HIS A 110 4.93 -0.34 -5.15
N VAL A 111 5.44 -0.69 -3.98
CA VAL A 111 6.58 -0.01 -3.37
C VAL A 111 7.76 -0.96 -3.31
N THR A 112 8.92 -0.50 -3.80
CA THR A 112 10.19 -1.22 -3.72
C THR A 112 11.17 -0.39 -2.90
N PHE A 113 11.73 -1.00 -1.87
CA PHE A 113 12.78 -0.39 -1.05
C PHE A 113 14.13 -0.98 -1.45
N VAL A 114 15.05 -0.12 -1.86
CA VAL A 114 16.39 -0.52 -2.29
C VAL A 114 17.41 0.21 -1.42
N ARG A 115 18.35 -0.54 -0.84
CA ARG A 115 19.56 0.04 -0.26
C ARG A 115 20.67 -0.04 -1.29
N GLY A 116 21.17 1.11 -1.70
CA GLY A 116 22.20 1.18 -2.73
C GLY A 116 22.36 2.58 -3.30
N LEU A 117 23.30 2.71 -4.24
CA LEU A 117 23.59 3.99 -4.89
C LEU A 117 22.93 4.06 -6.27
N LEU A 118 22.21 5.16 -6.53
CA LEU A 118 21.60 5.40 -7.84
C LEU A 118 22.65 5.48 -8.94
N ASN A 119 22.33 4.97 -10.12
CA ASN A 119 23.18 4.99 -11.30
C ASN A 119 22.90 6.25 -12.13
N PRO A 120 23.74 7.29 -12.11
CA PRO A 120 23.48 8.53 -12.84
C PRO A 120 23.38 8.31 -14.35
N ALA A 121 24.05 7.30 -14.90
CA ALA A 121 23.95 6.94 -16.32
C ALA A 121 22.52 6.52 -16.72
N TYR A 122 21.76 5.89 -15.81
CA TYR A 122 20.35 5.57 -16.06
C TYR A 122 19.50 6.84 -16.25
N PHE A 123 19.83 7.90 -15.52
CA PHE A 123 19.14 9.19 -15.58
C PHE A 123 19.73 10.15 -16.61
N GLY A 124 20.74 9.73 -17.39
CA GLY A 124 21.43 10.60 -18.34
C GLY A 124 22.23 11.73 -17.67
N LEU A 125 22.73 11.48 -16.45
CA LEU A 125 23.52 12.42 -15.65
C LEU A 125 24.96 11.91 -15.46
N ASP A 126 25.87 12.83 -15.12
CA ASP A 126 27.29 12.52 -14.95
C ASP A 126 27.63 12.08 -13.51
N SER A 127 26.97 12.67 -12.50
CA SER A 127 27.21 12.38 -11.08
C SER A 127 25.94 11.99 -10.33
N VAL A 128 26.11 11.19 -9.27
CA VAL A 128 25.03 10.85 -8.32
C VAL A 128 24.51 12.09 -7.61
N SER A 129 25.38 13.08 -7.33
CA SER A 129 25.01 14.35 -6.70
C SER A 129 24.04 15.18 -7.52
N ASP A 130 23.96 14.93 -8.84
CA ASP A 130 23.10 15.68 -9.74
C ASP A 130 21.69 15.09 -9.78
N ILE A 131 21.50 13.89 -9.21
CA ILE A 131 20.20 13.24 -9.09
C ILE A 131 19.45 13.89 -7.92
N PRO A 132 18.25 14.46 -8.14
CA PRO A 132 17.45 15.02 -7.06
C PRO A 132 17.03 13.96 -6.03
N GLU A 133 16.77 14.38 -4.79
CA GLU A 133 16.24 13.50 -3.74
C GLU A 133 14.89 12.87 -4.09
N LEU A 134 14.13 13.51 -4.98
CA LEU A 134 12.85 13.03 -5.51
C LEU A 134 12.87 13.10 -7.04
N VAL A 135 12.77 11.96 -7.70
CA VAL A 135 12.55 11.82 -9.14
C VAL A 135 11.10 11.41 -9.36
N GLY A 136 10.34 12.18 -10.13
CA GLY A 136 8.97 11.86 -10.52
C GLY A 136 8.83 11.75 -12.04
N THR A 137 8.00 10.82 -12.50
CA THR A 137 7.73 10.66 -13.93
C THR A 137 6.43 11.34 -14.38
N ILE A 138 6.27 11.50 -15.69
CA ILE A 138 4.99 11.85 -16.30
C ILE A 138 4.02 10.66 -16.30
N GLU A 139 2.75 10.89 -16.61
CA GLU A 139 1.78 9.82 -16.82
C GLU A 139 2.01 9.19 -18.21
N ALA A 140 2.76 8.10 -18.26
CA ALA A 140 2.95 7.30 -19.45
C ALA A 140 2.97 5.80 -19.07
N PRO A 141 2.28 4.94 -19.83
CA PRO A 141 2.14 3.51 -19.49
C PRO A 141 3.46 2.74 -19.61
N ASP A 142 4.39 3.23 -20.43
CA ASP A 142 5.66 2.57 -20.76
C ASP A 142 6.75 2.84 -19.71
N LEU A 143 6.48 3.74 -18.75
CA LEU A 143 7.47 4.10 -17.74
C LEU A 143 7.49 3.08 -16.61
N PRO A 144 8.68 2.60 -16.21
CA PRO A 144 8.78 1.46 -15.30
C PRO A 144 8.49 1.82 -13.83
N PHE A 145 8.47 3.10 -13.48
CA PHE A 145 8.15 3.61 -12.15
C PHE A 145 7.46 4.97 -12.22
N THR A 146 6.75 5.33 -11.15
CA THR A 146 6.08 6.62 -10.99
C THR A 146 6.95 7.63 -10.25
N SER A 147 7.70 7.18 -9.24
CA SER A 147 8.65 8.02 -8.52
C SER A 147 9.74 7.24 -7.78
N ILE A 148 10.89 7.88 -7.57
CA ILE A 148 11.99 7.43 -6.71
C ILE A 148 12.25 8.52 -5.68
N SER A 149 12.36 8.15 -4.41
CA SER A 149 12.65 9.08 -3.30
C SER A 149 13.73 8.53 -2.40
N VAL A 150 14.68 9.38 -1.99
CA VAL A 150 15.69 9.03 -0.99
C VAL A 150 15.03 9.11 0.40
N LEU A 151 14.94 7.99 1.11
CA LEU A 151 14.37 7.94 2.46
C LEU A 151 15.40 8.24 3.53
N LYS A 152 16.63 7.74 3.34
CA LYS A 152 17.70 7.89 4.31
C LYS A 152 19.04 7.79 3.62
N GLN A 153 19.90 8.76 3.86
CA GLN A 153 21.30 8.68 3.51
C GLN A 153 22.08 8.13 4.72
N HIS A 154 22.72 6.98 4.55
CA HIS A 154 23.55 6.36 5.60
C HIS A 154 25.00 6.82 5.50
N SER A 155 25.49 7.03 4.28
CA SER A 155 26.80 7.62 3.98
C SER A 155 26.80 8.26 2.59
N ALA A 156 27.94 8.79 2.14
CA ALA A 156 28.09 9.35 0.80
C ALA A 156 27.75 8.34 -0.33
N ASN A 157 28.00 7.05 -0.10
CA ASN A 157 27.83 6.00 -1.11
C ASN A 157 26.76 4.96 -0.71
N ASP A 158 25.93 5.25 0.29
CA ASP A 158 24.91 4.32 0.79
C ASP A 158 23.66 5.10 1.18
N MET A 159 22.55 4.78 0.51
CA MET A 159 21.25 5.37 0.75
C MET A 159 20.17 4.30 0.65
N THR A 160 19.06 4.53 1.32
CA THR A 160 17.83 3.77 1.14
C THR A 160 16.88 4.59 0.30
N CYS A 161 16.50 4.05 -0.84
CA CYS A 161 15.53 4.62 -1.77
C CYS A 161 14.20 3.88 -1.68
N LYS A 162 13.11 4.61 -1.88
CA LYS A 162 11.77 4.09 -2.07
C LYS A 162 11.31 4.41 -3.48
N ILE A 163 10.86 3.39 -4.18
CA ILE A 163 10.40 3.47 -5.55
C ILE A 163 8.93 3.09 -5.56
N PHE A 164 8.10 3.90 -6.21
CA PHE A 164 6.72 3.55 -6.51
C PHE A 164 6.60 3.16 -7.99
N SER A 165 5.87 2.10 -8.27
CA SER A 165 5.61 1.59 -9.63
C SER A 165 4.20 1.02 -9.73
N HIS A 166 3.71 0.88 -10.97
CA HIS A 166 2.41 0.24 -11.22
C HIS A 166 2.48 -1.28 -11.10
N GLU A 167 3.64 -1.86 -11.37
CA GLU A 167 3.91 -3.30 -11.33
C GLU A 167 5.14 -3.59 -10.46
N PRO A 168 5.31 -4.83 -9.95
CA PRO A 168 6.54 -5.24 -9.28
C PRO A 168 7.77 -4.99 -10.15
N MET A 169 8.80 -4.35 -9.59
CA MET A 169 10.02 -4.07 -10.33
C MET A 169 10.86 -5.33 -10.52
N ALA A 170 11.27 -5.61 -11.76
CA ALA A 170 12.18 -6.71 -12.06
C ALA A 170 13.60 -6.39 -11.56
N ASP A 171 14.29 -7.39 -11.02
CA ASP A 171 15.66 -7.24 -10.50
C ASP A 171 16.62 -6.67 -11.56
N ALA A 172 16.52 -7.14 -12.81
CA ALA A 172 17.34 -6.63 -13.91
C ALA A 172 17.16 -5.11 -14.13
N LEU A 173 15.96 -4.57 -13.91
CA LEU A 173 15.73 -3.14 -13.99
C LEU A 173 16.34 -2.42 -12.78
N LEU A 174 16.25 -3.01 -11.59
CA LEU A 174 16.89 -2.46 -10.39
C LEU A 174 18.42 -2.40 -10.57
N ASP A 175 19.03 -3.41 -11.19
CA ASP A 175 20.46 -3.43 -11.53
C ASP A 175 20.85 -2.35 -12.55
N HIS A 176 19.90 -1.87 -13.36
CA HIS A 176 20.13 -0.71 -14.22
C HIS A 176 20.04 0.61 -13.46
N ILE A 177 19.08 0.72 -12.53
CA ILE A 177 18.82 1.94 -11.74
C ILE A 177 19.86 2.13 -10.63
N PHE A 178 20.48 1.07 -10.12
CA PHE A 178 21.45 1.10 -9.01
C PHE A 178 22.79 0.48 -9.37
N ARG A 179 23.90 1.02 -8.85
CA ARG A 179 25.27 0.51 -9.11
C ARG A 179 25.74 -0.55 -8.11
N TYR A 180 25.28 -0.44 -6.86
CA TYR A 180 25.69 -1.30 -5.74
C TYR A 180 24.47 -1.56 -4.88
N SER A 181 23.86 -2.74 -4.99
CA SER A 181 22.83 -3.21 -4.05
C SER A 181 23.46 -4.27 -3.15
N SER A 182 23.81 -3.92 -1.91
CA SER A 182 24.36 -4.91 -0.98
C SER A 182 23.31 -5.83 -0.40
N GLU A 183 22.02 -5.48 -0.50
CA GLU A 183 20.89 -6.28 -0.08
C GLU A 183 19.63 -5.64 -0.67
N LEU A 184 18.83 -6.38 -1.46
CA LEU A 184 17.38 -6.18 -1.40
C LEU A 184 17.06 -6.39 0.07
N ALA A 185 16.60 -5.35 0.78
CA ALA A 185 16.09 -5.55 2.13
C ALA A 185 14.88 -6.48 1.99
N HIS A 186 15.13 -7.79 2.04
CA HIS A 186 14.15 -8.86 2.08
C HIS A 186 13.45 -8.71 3.42
N ASN A 187 12.48 -7.80 3.46
CA ASN A 187 11.41 -7.65 4.43
C ASN A 187 10.62 -6.39 4.06
N CYS A 188 9.98 -6.41 2.90
CA CYS A 188 8.65 -5.87 2.79
C CYS A 188 7.84 -6.91 2.03
N GLN A 189 7.13 -7.76 2.81
CA GLN A 189 5.80 -8.20 2.41
C GLN A 189 5.18 -7.05 1.62
N LEU A 190 4.69 -7.35 0.41
CA LEU A 190 3.67 -6.58 -0.29
C LEU A 190 3.09 -5.47 0.59
N LEU A 191 3.77 -4.32 0.65
CA LEU A 191 3.07 -3.07 0.77
C LEU A 191 2.64 -2.82 -0.66
N GLU A 192 1.69 -3.63 -1.12
CA GLU A 192 0.62 -3.01 -1.85
C GLU A 192 0.18 -1.86 -0.94
N ALA A 193 0.65 -0.66 -1.25
CA ALA A 193 -0.08 0.53 -0.90
C ALA A 193 -1.32 0.54 -1.80
N ARG A 194 -2.14 -0.51 -1.72
CA ARG A 194 -3.57 -0.31 -1.58
C ARG A 194 -3.67 0.76 -0.52
N VAL A 195 -4.43 1.81 -0.75
CA VAL A 195 -4.84 2.71 0.32
C VAL A 195 -5.68 1.85 1.27
N MET A 196 -5.00 1.07 2.11
CA MET A 196 -5.55 0.10 3.04
C MET A 196 -5.92 0.89 4.27
N ILE A 197 -7.15 1.39 4.25
CA ILE A 197 -8.01 1.18 5.42
C ILE A 197 -7.98 -0.34 5.63
N TYR A 198 -7.44 -0.77 6.76
CA TYR A 198 -7.13 -2.16 7.09
C TYR A 198 -8.17 -3.15 6.56
N HIS A 199 -7.71 -4.25 5.93
CA HIS A 199 -8.58 -5.37 5.58
C HIS A 199 -9.09 -6.03 6.86
N PHE A 200 -10.27 -5.60 7.31
CA PHE A 200 -11.04 -6.28 8.35
C PHE A 200 -12.43 -6.53 7.81
N VAL A 201 -12.82 -7.78 7.68
CA VAL A 201 -14.23 -8.12 7.90
C VAL A 201 -14.28 -8.53 9.36
N GLY A 202 -14.77 -7.63 10.20
CA GLY A 202 -14.87 -7.84 11.64
C GLY A 202 -16.32 -8.04 12.06
N CYS A 203 -16.59 -9.09 12.82
CA CYS A 203 -17.76 -9.12 13.70
C CYS A 203 -17.45 -8.25 14.92
N ILE A 204 -18.25 -7.23 15.18
CA ILE A 204 -18.19 -6.49 16.44
C ILE A 204 -19.29 -7.06 17.31
N ALA A 205 -18.92 -7.81 18.35
CA ALA A 205 -19.80 -8.06 19.48
C ALA A 205 -19.71 -6.83 20.40
N ILE A 206 -20.81 -6.09 20.53
CA ILE A 206 -20.92 -4.99 21.50
C ILE A 206 -21.26 -5.58 22.86
#